data_AF-A0A821HN89-F1
#
_entry.id   AF-A0A821HN89-F1
#
_cell.length_a   1.000
_cell.length_b   1.000
_cell.length_c   1.000
_cell.angle_alpha   90.00
_cell.angle_beta   90.00
_cell.angle_gamma   90.00
#
_symmetry.space_group_name_H-M   'P 1'
#
loop_
_entity.id
_entity.type
_entity.pdbx_description
1 polymer ?
#
loop_
_entity_poly.entity_id
_entity_poly.type
_entity_poly.pdbx_seq_one_letter_code
_entity_poly.pdbx_strand_id
1 'polypeptide(L)'
;VHDRDLKRWALQKAAEDSSLIFEASEYWLRVFKHRHRICSRKITKLVTRHHAEDTDAIIESADSFVRDAKRQMQNYTHEEILNTDQIGLELELYSSRTLSYEGEKVTMTRVRSKNATTHSYTVQPMISAAGKLVGPVFLCLKEPKGKMSENIKNKLFPASNVVVTCSSSGKLTTSLVEYWRDHVLRKSVPSQFLLLSDYWPGQRDADIYSAIRGCKRLEIPAHTTSRIQPLDVFFNRQWKLIARRIFDHV
;
A
#
# COMPACT_ATOMS: atom_id res chain seq x y z
N VAL A 1 -1.93 18.15 -17.63
CA VAL A 1 -2.33 18.47 -19.02
C VAL A 1 -3.83 18.28 -19.14
N HIS A 2 -4.53 19.34 -19.52
CA HIS A 2 -5.96 19.39 -19.75
C HIS A 2 -6.25 19.79 -21.19
N ASP A 3 -7.52 19.69 -21.60
CA ASP A 3 -8.00 20.05 -22.93
C ASP A 3 -7.65 21.51 -23.30
N ARG A 4 -7.70 22.44 -22.33
CA ARG A 4 -7.24 23.82 -22.49
C ARG A 4 -5.74 23.93 -22.79
N ASP A 5 -4.92 23.04 -22.22
CA ASP A 5 -3.47 23.06 -22.44
C ASP A 5 -3.15 22.61 -23.86
N LEU A 6 -3.84 21.57 -24.37
CA LEU A 6 -3.71 21.10 -25.74
C LEU A 6 -4.10 22.17 -26.77
N LYS A 7 -5.22 22.86 -26.53
CA LYS A 7 -5.64 23.98 -27.39
C LYS A 7 -4.63 25.12 -27.39
N ARG A 8 -4.13 25.51 -26.20
CA ARG A 8 -3.11 26.55 -26.07
C ARG A 8 -1.83 26.19 -26.82
N TRP A 9 -1.33 24.97 -26.68
CA TRP A 9 -0.12 24.52 -27.38
C TRP A 9 -0.30 24.46 -28.90
N ALA A 10 -1.47 24.07 -29.38
CA ALA A 10 -1.75 24.06 -30.81
C ALA A 10 -1.81 25.47 -31.40
N LEU A 11 -2.40 26.44 -30.69
CA LEU A 11 -2.38 27.85 -31.11
C LEU A 11 -0.96 28.42 -31.10
N GLN A 12 -0.16 28.12 -30.07
CA GLN A 12 1.26 28.52 -30.02
C GLN A 12 2.04 27.95 -31.19
N LYS A 13 1.82 26.67 -31.54
CA LYS A 13 2.50 26.03 -32.67
C LYS A 13 2.04 26.59 -34.02
N ALA A 14 0.75 26.89 -34.17
CA ALA A 14 0.22 27.49 -35.38
C ALA A 14 0.73 28.91 -35.60
N ALA A 15 0.97 29.67 -34.53
CA ALA A 15 1.53 31.02 -34.62
C ALA A 15 2.97 31.06 -35.16
N GLU A 16 3.68 29.93 -35.18
CA GLU A 16 5.01 29.81 -35.83
C GLU A 16 4.91 29.80 -37.37
N ASP A 17 3.73 29.55 -37.93
CA ASP A 17 3.46 29.58 -39.37
C ASP A 17 2.40 30.64 -39.69
N SER A 18 2.87 31.82 -40.11
CA SER A 18 2.01 32.96 -40.44
C SER A 18 1.05 32.72 -41.61
N SER A 19 1.23 31.63 -42.37
CA SER A 19 0.32 31.25 -43.46
C SER A 19 -0.83 30.34 -43.00
N LEU A 20 -0.73 29.78 -41.79
CA LEU A 20 -1.69 28.80 -41.28
C LEU A 20 -2.83 29.50 -40.51
N ILE A 21 -4.03 29.50 -41.11
CA ILE A 21 -5.26 29.88 -40.41
C ILE A 21 -5.75 28.67 -39.62
N PHE A 22 -5.44 28.64 -38.32
CA PHE A 22 -5.78 27.53 -37.43
C PHE A 22 -6.70 27.96 -36.30
N GLU A 23 -7.74 27.15 -36.06
CA GLU A 23 -8.65 27.29 -34.91
C GLU A 23 -8.60 26.04 -34.04
N ALA A 24 -8.32 26.23 -32.75
CA ALA A 24 -8.34 25.16 -31.75
C ALA A 24 -9.78 24.82 -31.28
N SER A 25 -10.65 24.46 -32.23
CA SER A 25 -12.05 24.14 -32.00
C SER A 25 -12.25 22.85 -31.18
N GLU A 26 -13.45 22.64 -30.63
CA GLU A 26 -13.81 21.39 -29.95
C GLU A 26 -13.71 20.18 -30.89
N TYR A 27 -14.08 20.37 -32.16
CA TYR A 27 -13.97 19.32 -33.16
C TYR A 27 -12.50 18.92 -33.39
N TRP A 28 -11.61 19.91 -33.57
CA TRP A 28 -10.18 19.64 -33.72
C TRP A 28 -9.62 18.90 -32.50
N LEU A 29 -9.93 19.36 -31.29
CA LEU A 29 -9.47 18.75 -30.05
C LEU A 29 -9.92 17.28 -29.94
N ARG A 30 -11.19 16.99 -30.26
CA ARG A 30 -11.74 15.63 -30.27
C ARG A 30 -11.01 14.73 -31.26
N VAL A 31 -10.80 15.20 -32.50
CA VAL A 31 -10.09 14.44 -33.54
C VAL A 31 -8.62 14.22 -33.18
N PHE A 32 -7.95 15.25 -32.67
CA PHE A 32 -6.56 15.18 -32.21
C PHE A 32 -6.41 14.14 -31.09
N LYS A 33 -7.27 14.21 -30.07
CA LYS A 33 -7.27 13.24 -28.96
C LYS A 33 -7.54 11.82 -29.46
N HIS A 34 -8.49 11.62 -30.36
CA HIS A 34 -8.78 10.30 -30.94
C HIS A 34 -7.59 9.75 -31.75
N ARG A 35 -7.03 10.56 -32.65
CA ARG A 35 -5.89 10.18 -33.51
C ARG A 35 -4.66 9.79 -32.70
N HIS A 36 -4.40 10.47 -31.58
CA HIS A 36 -3.27 10.21 -30.71
C HIS A 36 -3.60 9.34 -29.49
N ARG A 37 -4.80 8.73 -29.43
CA ARG A 37 -5.26 7.87 -28.32
C ARG A 37 -5.19 8.54 -26.94
N ILE A 38 -5.41 9.85 -26.89
CA ILE A 38 -5.42 10.65 -25.67
C ILE A 38 -6.83 10.64 -25.09
N CYS A 39 -6.97 10.25 -23.83
CA CYS A 39 -8.24 10.29 -23.11
C CYS A 39 -8.05 10.85 -21.70
N SER A 40 -9.14 11.30 -21.08
CA SER A 40 -9.11 11.69 -19.67
C SER A 40 -8.86 10.45 -18.81
N ARG A 41 -7.88 10.52 -17.93
CA ARG A 41 -7.52 9.45 -16.99
C ARG A 41 -7.53 10.02 -15.58
N LYS A 42 -8.04 9.25 -14.63
CA LYS A 42 -7.89 9.56 -13.20
C LYS A 42 -6.39 9.56 -12.87
N ILE A 43 -5.91 10.58 -12.18
CA ILE A 43 -4.53 10.61 -11.65
C ILE A 43 -4.40 9.49 -10.62
N THR A 44 -3.45 8.58 -10.85
CA THR A 44 -3.23 7.40 -9.99
C THR A 44 -2.04 7.56 -9.05
N LYS A 45 -1.08 8.45 -9.36
CA LYS A 45 0.10 8.71 -8.55
C LYS A 45 0.50 10.18 -8.67
N LEU A 46 0.81 10.82 -7.55
CA LEU A 46 1.43 12.14 -7.48
C LEU A 46 2.92 11.94 -7.22
N VAL A 47 3.78 12.60 -7.99
CA VAL A 47 5.24 12.53 -7.85
C VAL A 47 5.79 13.95 -7.71
N THR A 48 6.80 14.12 -6.86
CA THR A 48 7.54 15.37 -6.74
C THR A 48 8.58 15.47 -7.85
N ARG A 49 9.09 16.68 -8.13
CA ARG A 49 10.08 16.92 -9.20
C ARG A 49 11.35 16.06 -9.03
N HIS A 50 11.89 15.98 -7.82
CA HIS A 50 13.03 15.11 -7.47
C HIS A 50 12.78 13.63 -7.79
N HIS A 51 11.53 13.16 -7.66
CA HIS A 51 11.18 11.77 -7.88
C HIS A 51 11.17 11.38 -9.37
N ALA A 52 11.13 12.34 -10.29
CA ALA A 52 11.18 12.11 -11.73
C ALA A 52 12.63 12.02 -12.24
N GLU A 53 13.54 12.82 -11.68
CA GLU A 53 14.96 12.88 -12.06
C GLU A 53 15.74 11.63 -11.57
N ASP A 54 15.28 10.97 -10.51
CA ASP A 54 15.98 9.83 -9.86
C ASP A 54 15.38 8.46 -10.24
N THR A 55 14.56 8.40 -11.29
CA THR A 55 13.79 7.19 -11.64
C THR A 55 14.71 6.03 -12.01
N ASP A 56 15.77 6.28 -12.77
CA ASP A 56 16.69 5.23 -13.25
C ASP A 56 17.52 4.66 -12.09
N ALA A 57 17.99 5.49 -11.16
CA ALA A 57 18.72 5.03 -9.99
C ALA A 57 17.83 4.19 -9.05
N ILE A 58 16.56 4.59 -8.86
CA ILE A 58 15.58 3.79 -8.10
C ILE A 58 15.35 2.42 -8.76
N ILE A 59 15.26 2.38 -10.09
CA ILE A 59 15.09 1.14 -10.85
C ILE A 59 16.32 0.25 -10.69
N GLU A 60 17.52 0.80 -10.88
CA GLU A 60 18.77 0.06 -10.75
C GLU A 60 18.97 -0.49 -9.34
N SER A 61 18.67 0.32 -8.31
CA SER A 61 18.69 -0.10 -6.91
C SER A 61 17.72 -1.25 -6.63
N ALA A 62 16.51 -1.17 -7.16
CA ALA A 62 15.51 -2.24 -7.06
C ALA A 62 16.00 -3.53 -7.76
N ASP A 63 16.52 -3.43 -8.98
CA ASP A 63 16.97 -4.58 -9.76
C ASP A 63 18.20 -5.23 -9.12
N SER A 64 19.13 -4.43 -8.59
CA SER A 64 20.29 -4.91 -7.85
C SER A 64 19.87 -5.67 -6.60
N PHE A 65 18.97 -5.09 -5.79
CA PHE A 65 18.43 -5.76 -4.61
C PHE A 65 17.72 -7.07 -4.97
N VAL A 66 16.90 -7.11 -6.02
CA VAL A 66 16.22 -8.34 -6.43
C VAL A 66 17.21 -9.43 -6.85
N ARG A 67 18.29 -9.08 -7.57
CA ARG A 67 19.36 -10.04 -7.90
C ARG A 67 20.00 -10.59 -6.63
N ASP A 68 20.33 -9.73 -5.67
CA ASP A 68 20.97 -10.11 -4.42
C ASP A 68 20.05 -10.96 -3.54
N ALA A 69 18.80 -10.54 -3.37
CA ALA A 69 17.79 -11.27 -2.61
C ALA A 69 17.58 -12.67 -3.21
N LYS A 70 17.47 -12.81 -4.53
CA LYS A 70 17.36 -14.11 -5.20
C LYS A 70 18.57 -15.01 -4.93
N ARG A 71 19.79 -14.46 -4.94
CA ARG A 71 21.00 -15.24 -4.57
C ARG A 71 20.94 -15.70 -3.12
N GLN A 72 20.52 -14.83 -2.19
CA GLN A 72 20.39 -15.19 -0.78
C GLN A 72 19.30 -16.24 -0.55
N MET A 73 18.16 -16.12 -1.22
CA MET A 73 17.02 -17.03 -1.14
C MET A 73 17.37 -18.48 -1.52
N GLN A 74 18.40 -18.73 -2.34
CA GLN A 74 18.84 -20.09 -2.69
C GLN A 74 19.31 -20.92 -1.49
N ASN A 75 19.66 -20.28 -0.37
CA ASN A 75 20.09 -20.95 0.86
C ASN A 75 18.93 -21.31 1.79
N TYR A 76 17.69 -21.04 1.39
CA TYR A 76 16.49 -21.22 2.23
C TYR A 76 15.41 -21.97 1.44
N THR A 77 14.58 -22.73 2.15
CA THR A 77 13.34 -23.28 1.60
C THR A 77 12.29 -22.18 1.42
N HIS A 78 11.23 -22.47 0.66
CA HIS A 78 10.16 -21.51 0.42
C HIS A 78 9.40 -21.13 1.71
N GLU A 79 9.35 -22.04 2.68
CA GLU A 79 8.79 -21.81 4.01
C GLU A 79 9.66 -20.92 4.90
N GLU A 80 10.98 -20.94 4.70
CA GLU A 80 11.97 -20.15 5.46
C GLU A 80 12.17 -18.75 4.88
N ILE A 81 11.60 -18.44 3.72
CA ILE A 81 11.66 -17.09 3.14
C ILE A 81 10.38 -16.36 3.46
N LEU A 82 10.47 -15.31 4.28
CA LEU A 82 9.36 -14.59 4.84
C LEU A 82 9.32 -13.14 4.33
N ASN A 83 8.12 -12.61 4.15
CA ASN A 83 7.91 -11.20 3.89
C ASN A 83 6.86 -10.63 4.85
N THR A 84 7.09 -9.41 5.32
CA THR A 84 6.14 -8.67 6.17
C THR A 84 6.09 -7.21 5.75
N ASP A 85 4.92 -6.62 5.95
CA ASP A 85 4.61 -5.24 5.61
C ASP A 85 3.35 -4.79 6.35
N GLN A 86 3.15 -3.48 6.47
CA GLN A 86 2.00 -2.90 7.13
C GLN A 86 0.94 -2.47 6.11
N ILE A 87 -0.32 -2.73 6.44
CA ILE A 87 -1.47 -2.29 5.65
C ILE A 87 -2.48 -1.58 6.54
N GLY A 88 -2.81 -0.34 6.19
CA GLY A 88 -3.93 0.39 6.76
C GLY A 88 -5.26 -0.06 6.16
N LEU A 89 -6.24 -0.31 7.02
CA LEU A 89 -7.63 -0.60 6.65
C LEU A 89 -8.58 0.31 7.42
N GLU A 90 -9.54 0.90 6.73
CA GLU A 90 -10.65 1.61 7.37
C GLU A 90 -11.51 0.66 8.22
N LEU A 91 -12.04 1.16 9.34
CA LEU A 91 -12.92 0.39 10.22
C LEU A 91 -14.23 0.00 9.53
N GLU A 92 -14.69 0.85 8.62
CA GLU A 92 -15.83 0.58 7.75
C GLU A 92 -15.49 0.92 6.30
N LEU A 93 -15.56 -0.09 5.43
CA LEU A 93 -15.39 0.09 3.99
C LEU A 93 -16.75 0.31 3.34
N TYR A 94 -16.77 1.09 2.26
CA TYR A 94 -17.97 1.33 1.46
C TYR A 94 -17.60 1.44 -0.02
N SER A 95 -18.55 1.12 -0.90
CA SER A 95 -18.35 1.31 -2.34
C SER A 95 -18.46 2.78 -2.72
N SER A 96 -17.47 3.27 -3.48
CA SER A 96 -17.51 4.61 -4.07
C SER A 96 -18.38 4.69 -5.34
N ARG A 97 -19.01 3.58 -5.73
CA ARG A 97 -19.84 3.48 -6.93
C ARG A 97 -21.11 2.68 -6.63
N THR A 98 -22.23 3.16 -7.15
CA THR A 98 -23.51 2.46 -7.15
C THR A 98 -24.21 2.70 -8.48
N LEU A 99 -25.17 1.85 -8.82
CA LEU A 99 -26.08 2.13 -9.91
C LEU A 99 -27.11 3.17 -9.42
N SER A 100 -27.26 4.26 -10.15
CA SER A 100 -28.27 5.28 -9.91
C SER A 100 -28.79 5.84 -11.24
N TYR A 101 -29.79 6.70 -11.18
CA TYR A 101 -30.39 7.32 -12.35
C TYR A 101 -29.42 8.29 -13.03
N GLU A 102 -29.43 8.29 -14.37
CA GLU A 102 -28.67 9.24 -15.18
C GLU A 102 -29.12 10.68 -14.88
N GLY A 103 -28.15 11.59 -14.74
CA GLY A 103 -28.42 13.00 -14.43
C GLY A 103 -28.73 13.30 -12.96
N GLU A 104 -28.70 12.31 -12.07
CA GLU A 104 -28.87 12.54 -10.63
C GLU A 104 -27.75 13.43 -10.07
N LYS A 105 -28.14 14.52 -9.38
CA LYS A 105 -27.18 15.48 -8.81
C LYS A 105 -26.48 14.97 -7.56
N VAL A 106 -27.15 14.12 -6.77
CA VAL A 106 -26.66 13.61 -5.49
C VAL A 106 -27.07 12.17 -5.33
N THR A 107 -26.09 11.26 -5.30
CA THR A 107 -26.30 9.84 -4.99
C THR A 107 -25.88 9.58 -3.55
N MET A 108 -26.78 9.06 -2.71
CA MET A 108 -26.51 8.78 -1.30
C MET A 108 -26.31 7.29 -1.04
N THR A 109 -25.34 6.96 -0.18
CA THR A 109 -25.18 5.62 0.39
C THR A 109 -25.24 5.69 1.91
N ARG A 110 -25.74 4.63 2.54
CA ARG A 110 -25.77 4.49 3.99
C ARG A 110 -24.50 3.78 4.46
N VAL A 111 -23.94 4.28 5.56
CA VAL A 111 -22.88 3.63 6.34
C VAL A 111 -23.33 3.58 7.80
N ARG A 112 -22.78 2.66 8.59
CA ARG A 112 -23.04 2.55 10.02
C ARG A 112 -22.46 3.73 10.79
N SER A 113 -21.25 4.17 10.43
CA SER A 113 -20.57 5.30 11.06
C SER A 113 -19.67 6.03 10.09
N LYS A 114 -19.98 7.31 9.81
CA LYS A 114 -19.10 8.18 9.02
C LYS A 114 -17.69 8.27 9.60
N ASN A 115 -17.55 8.21 10.92
CA ASN A 115 -16.23 8.23 11.58
C ASN A 115 -15.44 6.94 11.29
N ALA A 116 -16.11 5.78 11.27
CA ALA A 116 -15.47 4.51 10.95
C ALA A 116 -14.96 4.44 9.49
N THR A 117 -15.54 5.23 8.59
CA THR A 117 -15.06 5.34 7.20
C THR A 117 -13.78 6.16 7.02
N THR A 118 -13.40 6.94 8.03
CA THR A 118 -12.19 7.78 8.00
C THR A 118 -11.11 7.31 8.96
N HIS A 119 -11.50 6.53 9.97
CA HIS A 119 -10.59 5.98 10.95
C HIS A 119 -10.15 4.58 10.51
N SER A 120 -8.84 4.36 10.57
CA SER A 120 -8.21 3.10 10.18
C SER A 120 -7.47 2.46 11.34
N TYR A 121 -7.23 1.17 11.17
CA TYR A 121 -6.32 0.37 11.97
C TYR A 121 -5.23 -0.20 11.06
N THR A 122 -4.09 -0.55 11.66
CA THR A 122 -2.98 -1.17 10.92
C THR A 122 -3.03 -2.68 11.12
N VAL A 123 -2.84 -3.41 10.04
CA VAL A 123 -2.63 -4.85 10.03
C VAL A 123 -1.20 -5.10 9.56
N GLN A 124 -0.50 -6.04 10.17
CA GLN A 124 0.80 -6.50 9.70
C GLN A 124 0.78 -8.03 9.59
N PRO A 125 0.51 -8.56 8.39
CA PRO A 125 0.67 -9.98 8.13
C PRO A 125 2.14 -10.35 7.90
N MET A 126 2.40 -11.65 7.99
CA MET A 126 3.65 -12.26 7.55
C MET A 126 3.31 -13.44 6.65
N ILE A 127 3.96 -13.52 5.49
CA ILE A 127 3.77 -14.62 4.53
C ILE A 127 5.10 -15.29 4.22
N SER A 128 5.06 -16.56 3.86
CA SER A 128 6.21 -17.27 3.29
C SER A 128 6.18 -17.25 1.77
N ALA A 129 7.34 -17.49 1.13
CA ALA A 129 7.44 -17.69 -0.31
C ALA A 129 6.67 -18.93 -0.80
N ALA A 130 6.31 -19.86 0.10
CA ALA A 130 5.39 -20.96 -0.17
C ALA A 130 3.91 -20.52 -0.27
N GLY A 131 3.62 -19.22 -0.12
CA GLY A 131 2.27 -18.67 -0.24
C GLY A 131 1.40 -18.87 1.00
N LYS A 132 2.00 -19.15 2.16
CA LYS A 132 1.27 -19.37 3.42
C LYS A 132 1.36 -18.14 4.32
N LEU A 133 0.28 -17.83 5.02
CA LEU A 133 0.32 -16.93 6.18
C LEU A 133 1.12 -17.61 7.30
N VAL A 134 2.02 -16.88 7.93
CA VAL A 134 2.91 -17.37 8.98
C VAL A 134 2.58 -16.67 10.29
N GLY A 135 2.22 -17.46 11.30
CA GLY A 135 1.89 -16.94 12.63
C GLY A 135 0.56 -16.19 12.71
N PRO A 136 0.23 -15.67 13.91
CA PRO A 136 -0.94 -14.82 14.08
C PRO A 136 -0.74 -13.46 13.39
N VAL A 137 -1.83 -12.89 12.88
CA VAL A 137 -1.81 -11.56 12.25
C VAL A 137 -1.72 -10.49 13.33
N PHE A 138 -0.86 -9.50 13.13
CA PHE A 138 -0.72 -8.40 14.08
C PHE A 138 -1.68 -7.26 13.75
N LEU A 139 -2.46 -6.81 14.73
CA LEU A 139 -3.40 -5.70 14.59
C LEU A 139 -3.04 -4.57 15.55
N CYS A 140 -2.88 -3.36 15.04
CA CYS A 140 -2.74 -2.15 15.84
C CYS A 140 -3.97 -1.26 15.66
N LEU A 141 -4.80 -1.20 16.70
CA LEU A 141 -5.97 -0.33 16.76
C LEU A 141 -5.58 1.11 17.12
N LYS A 142 -6.42 2.07 16.71
CA LYS A 142 -6.26 3.47 17.07
C LYS A 142 -7.06 3.79 18.33
N GLU A 143 -6.37 4.07 19.43
CA GLU A 143 -6.97 4.42 20.72
C GLU A 143 -6.46 5.79 21.18
N PRO A 144 -7.31 6.79 21.51
CA PRO A 144 -6.88 8.18 21.75
C PRO A 144 -5.73 8.37 22.76
N LYS A 145 -5.65 7.50 23.77
CA LYS A 145 -4.59 7.54 24.81
C LYS A 145 -3.45 6.54 24.57
N GLY A 146 -3.43 5.86 23.42
CA GLY A 146 -2.48 4.79 23.09
C GLY A 146 -2.58 3.58 24.01
N LYS A 147 -3.69 3.42 24.74
CA LYS A 147 -3.92 2.34 25.69
C LYS A 147 -5.32 1.78 25.51
N MET A 148 -5.40 0.46 25.48
CA MET A 148 -6.66 -0.25 25.41
C MET A 148 -7.25 -0.40 26.81
N SER A 149 -8.45 0.14 27.03
CA SER A 149 -9.15 0.01 28.30
C SER A 149 -9.59 -1.43 28.57
N GLU A 150 -9.72 -1.81 29.84
CA GLU A 150 -10.13 -3.17 30.23
C GLU A 150 -11.53 -3.52 29.69
N ASN A 151 -12.42 -2.53 29.65
CA ASN A 151 -13.75 -2.68 29.05
C ASN A 151 -13.69 -3.02 27.55
N ILE A 152 -12.72 -2.48 26.82
CA ILE A 152 -12.52 -2.82 25.40
C ILE A 152 -11.94 -4.23 25.31
N LYS A 153 -10.91 -4.56 26.10
CA LYS A 153 -10.31 -5.90 26.11
C LYS A 153 -11.34 -7.01 26.37
N ASN A 154 -12.23 -6.80 27.33
CA ASN A 154 -13.27 -7.76 27.68
C ASN A 154 -14.36 -7.93 26.62
N LYS A 155 -14.52 -6.95 25.72
CA LYS A 155 -15.49 -6.98 24.62
C LYS A 155 -14.88 -7.40 23.28
N LEU A 156 -13.55 -7.48 23.19
CA LEU A 156 -12.89 -7.89 21.96
C LEU A 156 -13.22 -9.34 21.66
N PHE A 157 -13.50 -9.60 20.38
CA PHE A 157 -13.63 -10.95 19.88
C PHE A 157 -12.30 -11.70 20.06
N PRO A 158 -12.26 -12.81 20.83
CA PRO A 158 -11.03 -13.53 21.08
C PRO A 158 -10.68 -14.40 19.86
N ALA A 159 -9.86 -13.85 18.97
CA ALA A 159 -9.34 -14.57 17.81
C ALA A 159 -7.97 -15.18 18.13
N SER A 160 -7.84 -16.52 18.05
CA SER A 160 -6.60 -17.23 18.35
C SER A 160 -5.48 -16.98 17.32
N ASN A 161 -5.85 -16.55 16.12
CA ASN A 161 -4.95 -16.27 15.00
C ASN A 161 -4.58 -14.79 14.87
N VAL A 162 -4.79 -13.99 15.93
CA VAL A 162 -4.54 -12.55 15.91
C VAL A 162 -3.85 -12.11 17.20
N VAL A 163 -2.88 -11.23 17.07
CA VAL A 163 -2.29 -10.48 18.20
C VAL A 163 -2.73 -9.03 18.08
N VAL A 164 -3.52 -8.56 19.04
CA VAL A 164 -4.09 -7.21 19.04
C VAL A 164 -3.31 -6.31 19.99
N THR A 165 -3.01 -5.10 19.52
CA THR A 165 -2.45 -3.99 20.29
C THR A 165 -3.13 -2.68 19.91
N CYS A 166 -2.69 -1.55 20.47
CA CYS A 166 -3.15 -0.24 20.08
C CYS A 166 -2.07 0.84 20.16
N SER A 167 -2.26 1.93 19.42
CA SER A 167 -1.49 3.17 19.54
C SER A 167 -2.39 4.39 19.38
N SER A 168 -1.89 5.57 19.73
CA SER A 168 -2.65 6.83 19.58
C SER A 168 -2.96 7.18 18.12
N SER A 169 -2.10 6.77 17.20
CA SER A 169 -2.24 7.01 15.77
C SER A 169 -2.83 5.81 15.01
N GLY A 170 -2.88 4.63 15.63
CA GLY A 170 -3.14 3.35 14.95
C GLY A 170 -1.97 2.87 14.11
N LYS A 171 -0.82 3.57 14.12
CA LYS A 171 0.42 3.18 13.44
C LYS A 171 1.37 2.50 14.41
N LEU A 172 2.28 1.70 13.85
CA LEU A 172 3.35 1.04 14.58
C LEU A 172 4.43 2.05 15.01
N THR A 173 4.91 1.90 16.23
CA THR A 173 6.10 2.55 16.79
C THR A 173 7.20 1.51 16.94
N THR A 174 8.46 1.92 17.17
CA THR A 174 9.57 0.97 17.42
C THR A 174 9.23 -0.03 18.53
N SER A 175 8.66 0.43 19.65
CA SER A 175 8.22 -0.45 20.75
C SER A 175 7.14 -1.45 20.34
N LEU A 176 6.27 -1.08 19.39
CA LEU A 176 5.26 -2.02 18.87
C LEU A 176 5.85 -2.99 17.86
N VAL A 177 6.94 -2.64 17.18
CA VAL A 177 7.72 -3.60 16.36
C VAL A 177 8.41 -4.63 17.26
N GLU A 178 8.97 -4.21 18.39
CA GLU A 178 9.51 -5.14 19.39
C GLU A 178 8.42 -6.06 19.96
N TYR A 179 7.24 -5.50 20.25
CA TYR A 179 6.09 -6.29 20.67
C TYR A 179 5.65 -7.28 19.58
N TRP A 180 5.58 -6.85 18.31
CA TRP A 180 5.32 -7.75 17.18
C TRP A 180 6.39 -8.85 17.07
N ARG A 181 7.67 -8.49 17.22
CA ARG A 181 8.79 -9.42 17.20
C ARG A 181 8.59 -10.52 18.24
N ASP A 182 8.30 -10.18 19.48
CA ASP A 182 8.24 -11.15 20.58
C ASP A 182 6.94 -11.96 20.61
N HIS A 183 5.83 -11.37 20.16
CA HIS A 183 4.52 -12.01 20.21
C HIS A 183 4.10 -12.70 18.90
N VAL A 184 4.69 -12.33 17.76
CA VAL A 184 4.36 -12.89 16.45
C VAL A 184 5.59 -13.57 15.83
N LEU A 185 6.63 -12.80 15.52
CA LEU A 185 7.76 -13.29 14.72
C LEU A 185 8.48 -14.45 15.44
N ARG A 186 9.00 -14.22 16.65
CA ARG A 186 9.75 -15.20 17.45
C ARG A 186 9.01 -16.52 17.66
N LYS A 187 7.67 -16.49 17.73
CA LYS A 187 6.84 -17.67 18.01
C LYS A 187 6.46 -18.48 16.77
N SER A 188 6.64 -17.90 15.58
CA SER A 188 6.06 -18.44 14.34
C SER A 188 7.11 -18.82 13.29
N VAL A 189 8.37 -18.43 13.51
CA VAL A 189 9.46 -18.63 12.55
C VAL A 189 10.18 -19.96 12.75
N PRO A 190 10.74 -20.55 11.68
CA PRO A 190 11.63 -21.70 11.78
C PRO A 190 12.98 -21.31 12.41
N SER A 191 13.85 -22.31 12.64
CA SER A 191 15.15 -22.12 13.29
C SER A 191 16.12 -21.23 12.52
N GLN A 192 15.96 -21.12 11.20
CA GLN A 192 16.68 -20.22 10.31
C GLN A 192 15.71 -19.69 9.26
N PHE A 193 15.79 -18.41 8.93
CA PHE A 193 14.89 -17.81 7.94
C PHE A 193 15.45 -16.51 7.38
N LEU A 194 14.99 -16.18 6.18
CA LEU A 194 15.25 -14.93 5.50
C LEU A 194 14.01 -14.04 5.62
N LEU A 195 14.13 -12.87 6.25
CA LEU A 195 13.02 -11.91 6.40
C LEU A 195 13.22 -10.71 5.47
N LEU A 196 12.29 -10.51 4.55
CA LEU A 196 12.20 -9.30 3.73
C LEU A 196 11.22 -8.31 4.37
N SER A 197 11.66 -7.08 4.62
CA SER A 197 10.81 -5.99 5.10
C SER A 197 11.16 -4.66 4.44
N ASP A 198 10.29 -3.66 4.58
CA ASP A 198 10.44 -2.36 3.95
C ASP A 198 11.53 -1.47 4.60
N TYR A 199 11.82 -0.36 3.92
CA TYR A 199 12.62 0.72 4.46
C TYR A 199 11.74 1.65 5.29
N TRP A 200 11.56 1.32 6.57
CA TRP A 200 10.87 2.20 7.52
C TRP A 200 11.69 2.40 8.80
N PRO A 201 12.00 3.65 9.23
CA PRO A 201 12.91 3.94 10.34
C PRO A 201 12.70 3.11 11.62
N GLY A 202 11.44 2.86 12.03
CA GLY A 202 11.15 2.10 13.25
C GLY A 202 11.32 0.57 13.11
N GLN A 203 11.59 0.07 11.91
CA GLN A 203 11.96 -1.32 11.61
C GLN A 203 13.42 -1.45 11.17
N ARG A 204 14.20 -0.38 11.08
CA ARG A 204 15.59 -0.48 10.55
C ARG A 204 16.59 -1.00 11.56
N ASP A 205 16.29 -0.79 12.84
CA ASP A 205 17.19 -1.15 13.92
C ASP A 205 17.51 -2.66 13.87
N ALA A 206 18.78 -2.96 13.61
CA ALA A 206 19.27 -4.32 13.48
C ALA A 206 19.16 -5.09 14.80
N ASP A 207 19.19 -4.39 15.94
CA ASP A 207 19.12 -4.99 17.27
C ASP A 207 17.76 -5.63 17.54
N ILE A 208 16.70 -5.13 16.89
CA ILE A 208 15.38 -5.76 16.95
C ILE A 208 15.47 -7.21 16.42
N TYR A 209 16.17 -7.43 15.31
CA TYR A 209 16.20 -8.73 14.63
C TYR A 209 17.35 -9.62 15.11
N SER A 210 18.46 -9.06 15.57
CA SER A 210 19.59 -9.82 16.13
C SER A 210 19.18 -10.63 17.36
N ALA A 211 18.17 -10.18 18.10
CA ALA A 211 17.55 -10.89 19.21
C ALA A 211 16.82 -12.19 18.81
N ILE A 212 16.60 -12.43 17.51
CA ILE A 212 16.02 -13.66 16.98
C ILE A 212 17.11 -14.50 16.32
N ARG A 213 17.40 -15.65 16.93
CA ARG A 213 18.36 -16.62 16.38
C ARG A 213 17.93 -17.08 14.98
N GLY A 214 18.88 -17.10 14.05
CA GLY A 214 18.65 -17.58 12.68
C GLY A 214 17.91 -16.61 11.77
N CYS A 215 17.62 -15.39 12.24
CA CYS A 215 17.02 -14.34 11.42
C CYS A 215 18.08 -13.66 10.55
N LYS A 216 17.97 -13.80 9.23
CA LYS A 216 18.67 -12.94 8.28
C LYS A 216 17.67 -11.95 7.68
N ARG A 217 17.79 -10.66 8.00
CA ARG A 217 16.93 -9.62 7.43
C ARG A 217 17.53 -9.05 6.14
N LEU A 218 16.70 -8.89 5.12
CA LEU A 218 16.97 -8.09 3.93
C LEU A 218 16.03 -6.87 3.93
N GLU A 219 16.61 -5.68 4.02
CA GLU A 219 15.88 -4.41 3.94
C GLU A 219 15.67 -4.03 2.48
N ILE A 220 14.40 -3.93 2.05
CA ILE A 220 14.04 -3.48 0.71
C ILE A 220 14.39 -1.99 0.58
N PRO A 221 15.11 -1.55 -0.48
CA PRO A 221 15.55 -0.17 -0.60
C PRO A 221 14.41 0.87 -0.58
N ALA A 222 14.70 2.05 -0.06
CA ALA A 222 13.76 3.18 -0.05
C ALA A 222 13.20 3.46 -1.45
N HIS A 223 11.94 3.89 -1.51
CA HIS A 223 11.25 4.27 -2.77
C HIS A 223 11.02 3.14 -3.79
N THR A 224 11.41 1.91 -3.48
CA THR A 224 11.23 0.75 -4.37
C THR A 224 10.00 -0.10 -4.04
N THR A 225 9.30 0.20 -2.94
CA THR A 225 8.21 -0.63 -2.37
C THR A 225 7.16 -1.03 -3.42
N SER A 226 6.65 -0.05 -4.18
CA SER A 226 5.64 -0.27 -5.22
C SER A 226 6.08 -1.18 -6.38
N ARG A 227 7.37 -1.51 -6.49
CA ARG A 227 7.94 -2.37 -7.53
C ARG A 227 8.29 -3.76 -7.01
N ILE A 228 8.89 -3.84 -5.82
CA ILE A 228 9.58 -5.07 -5.37
C ILE A 228 9.19 -5.55 -3.98
N GLN A 229 8.30 -4.87 -3.27
CA GLN A 229 7.74 -5.38 -2.00
C GLN A 229 6.61 -6.39 -2.35
N PRO A 230 6.76 -7.70 -2.05
CA PRO A 230 5.77 -8.73 -2.37
C PRO A 230 4.35 -8.50 -1.83
N LEU A 231 4.21 -8.11 -0.55
CA LEU A 231 2.94 -7.77 0.09
C LEU A 231 2.25 -6.62 -0.64
N ASP A 232 2.96 -5.53 -0.93
CA ASP A 232 2.39 -4.35 -1.58
C ASP A 232 2.05 -4.57 -3.06
N VAL A 233 2.91 -5.29 -3.79
CA VAL A 233 2.71 -5.58 -5.23
C VAL A 233 1.58 -6.59 -5.44
N PHE A 234 1.36 -7.51 -4.49
CA PHE A 234 0.43 -8.63 -4.69
C PHE A 234 -0.56 -8.86 -3.54
N PHE A 235 -0.07 -9.24 -2.35
CA PHE A 235 -0.91 -9.80 -1.28
C PHE A 235 -1.94 -8.81 -0.73
N ASN A 236 -1.51 -7.59 -0.40
CA ASN A 236 -2.32 -6.53 0.21
C ASN A 236 -3.54 -6.18 -0.65
N ARG A 237 -3.41 -6.26 -1.99
CA ARG A 237 -4.53 -6.03 -2.90
C ARG A 237 -5.62 -7.07 -2.74
N GLN A 238 -5.26 -8.35 -2.64
CA GLN A 238 -6.22 -9.44 -2.47
C GLN A 238 -6.97 -9.29 -1.15
N TRP A 239 -6.24 -8.98 -0.07
CA TRP A 239 -6.82 -8.72 1.24
C TRP A 239 -7.86 -7.59 1.21
N LYS A 240 -7.51 -6.44 0.61
CA LYS A 240 -8.43 -5.30 0.46
C LYS A 240 -9.68 -5.65 -0.36
N LEU A 241 -9.54 -6.49 -1.39
CA LEU A 241 -10.69 -6.95 -2.19
C LEU A 241 -11.63 -7.84 -1.38
N ILE A 242 -11.09 -8.78 -0.60
CA ILE A 242 -11.89 -9.64 0.28
C ILE A 242 -12.59 -8.80 1.35
N ALA A 243 -11.86 -7.90 2.01
CA ALA A 243 -12.43 -7.01 3.00
C ALA A 243 -13.60 -6.21 2.43
N ARG A 244 -13.46 -5.59 1.25
CA ARG A 244 -14.58 -4.88 0.60
C ARG A 244 -15.78 -5.76 0.34
N ARG A 245 -15.60 -6.97 -0.18
CA ARG A 245 -16.71 -7.91 -0.44
C ARG A 245 -17.48 -8.25 0.83
N ILE A 246 -16.80 -8.32 1.98
CA ILE A 246 -17.46 -8.54 3.27
C ILE A 246 -18.36 -7.34 3.62
N PHE A 247 -17.94 -6.11 3.34
CA PHE A 247 -18.72 -4.90 3.62
C PHE A 247 -19.77 -4.55 2.56
N ASP A 248 -19.64 -5.03 1.32
CA ASP A 248 -20.59 -4.73 0.23
C ASP A 248 -22.01 -5.30 0.49
N HIS A 249 -22.17 -6.23 1.43
CA HIS A 249 -23.43 -6.91 1.77
C HIS A 249 -23.96 -6.59 3.18
N VAL A 250 -23.42 -5.56 3.85
CA VAL A 250 -23.60 -5.29 5.29
C VAL A 250 -24.32 -3.98 5.58
#